data_AF-X0Y3A5-F1
#
_entry.id   AF-X0Y3A5-F1
#
_cell.length_a   1.000
_cell.length_b   1.000
_cell.length_c   1.000
_cell.angle_alpha   90.00
_cell.angle_beta   90.00
_cell.angle_gamma   90.00
#
_symmetry.space_group_name_H-M   'P 1'
#
loop_
_entity.id
_entity.type
_entity.pdbx_description
1 polymer ?
#
loop_
_entity_poly.entity_id
_entity_poly.type
_entity_poly.pdbx_seq_one_letter_code
_entity_poly.pdbx_strand_id
1 'polypeptide(L)'
;IKDIKQAREFTSLVLRKNFEFPEIRGKGRSEVRIFGDFGYPRVQANFSLNPGGFDRFDFDSVEGEAEIFKKDFFGRFFIDDPSMKGRVDVFTTQKGMKTDIRLERGLVENILPAFNILIPLKGEASGNFEFNQENEAIQLKGDFSGSEMKFLDQTLTQVKGKLDWTGDIFSFPELQFGLHEGSIKGSAHLQLLSHEFELDIMGEKINLSSIYPAIEGDLSFNLKGKGAFNQDSALGNFEINNLYLNPFQKTEA
;
A
#
# COMPACT_ATOMS: atom_id res chain seq x y z
N ILE A 1 -3.48 0.86 34.84
CA ILE A 1 -2.02 0.74 34.52
C ILE A 1 -1.65 1.98 33.72
N LYS A 2 -0.55 2.68 34.06
CA LYS A 2 -0.19 3.96 33.40
C LYS A 2 0.83 3.80 32.26
N ASP A 3 1.35 2.59 32.08
CA ASP A 3 2.39 2.26 31.12
C ASP A 3 1.99 0.99 30.34
N ILE A 4 1.90 1.11 29.01
CA ILE A 4 1.43 0.05 28.10
C ILE A 4 2.43 -1.09 28.04
N LYS A 5 3.73 -0.80 28.19
CA LYS A 5 4.77 -1.82 28.28
C LYS A 5 4.55 -2.66 29.53
N GLN A 6 4.33 -2.03 30.69
CA GLN A 6 4.00 -2.74 31.92
C GLN A 6 2.68 -3.51 31.81
N ALA A 7 1.68 -2.98 31.10
CA ALA A 7 0.42 -3.70 30.86
C ALA A 7 0.65 -4.96 30.01
N ARG A 8 1.41 -4.86 28.91
CA ARG A 8 1.77 -6.00 28.05
C ARG A 8 2.58 -7.05 28.80
N GLU A 9 3.60 -6.64 29.54
CA GLU A 9 4.44 -7.55 30.33
C GLU A 9 3.60 -8.27 31.40
N PHE A 10 2.76 -7.53 32.12
CA PHE A 10 1.83 -8.12 33.10
C PHE A 10 0.85 -9.09 32.46
N THR A 11 0.22 -8.72 31.34
CA THR A 11 -0.70 -9.59 30.61
C THR A 11 0.02 -10.83 30.06
N SER A 12 1.25 -10.70 29.57
CA SER A 12 2.06 -11.84 29.10
C SER A 12 2.32 -12.84 30.24
N LEU A 13 2.64 -12.32 31.43
CA LEU A 13 2.85 -13.11 32.64
C LEU A 13 1.56 -13.81 33.10
N VAL A 14 0.43 -13.10 33.12
CA VAL A 14 -0.88 -13.65 33.53
C VAL A 14 -1.36 -14.71 32.54
N LEU A 15 -1.18 -14.49 31.25
CA LEU A 15 -1.64 -15.39 30.19
C LEU A 15 -0.63 -16.50 29.86
N ARG A 16 0.59 -16.45 30.40
CA ARG A 16 1.73 -17.31 30.00
C ARG A 16 1.90 -17.37 28.48
N LYS A 17 1.71 -16.22 27.81
CA LYS A 17 1.71 -16.10 26.35
C LYS A 17 2.80 -15.11 25.93
N ASN A 18 3.64 -15.52 24.98
CA ASN A 18 4.49 -14.60 24.24
C ASN A 18 3.69 -14.00 23.09
N PHE A 19 3.64 -12.67 23.02
CA PHE A 19 3.01 -11.96 21.93
C PHE A 19 4.03 -11.77 20.80
N GLU A 20 3.81 -12.46 19.67
CA GLU A 20 4.66 -12.39 18.48
C GLU A 20 4.44 -11.11 17.65
N PHE A 21 3.42 -10.32 17.96
CA PHE A 21 3.22 -9.02 17.32
C PHE A 21 4.14 -7.93 17.92
N PRO A 22 4.60 -6.96 17.10
CA PRO A 22 5.45 -5.85 17.52
C PRO A 22 4.94 -5.07 18.73
N GLU A 23 5.83 -4.43 19.48
CA GLU A 23 5.45 -3.65 20.67
C GLU A 23 4.58 -2.43 20.29
N ILE A 24 3.44 -2.25 20.98
CA ILE A 24 2.67 -1.02 20.96
C ILE A 24 3.34 -0.05 21.94
N ARG A 25 3.86 1.05 21.43
CA ARG A 25 4.61 2.07 22.17
C ARG A 25 3.81 3.37 22.25
N GLY A 26 4.16 4.25 23.17
CA GLY A 26 3.57 5.58 23.23
C GLY A 26 3.32 6.09 24.65
N LYS A 27 2.68 7.26 24.73
CA LYS A 27 2.19 7.86 25.98
C LYS A 27 0.69 8.05 25.86
N GLY A 28 -0.06 7.66 26.87
CA GLY A 28 -1.52 7.75 26.76
C GLY A 28 -2.25 7.15 27.94
N ARG A 29 -3.53 6.85 27.72
CA ARG A 29 -4.38 6.17 28.68
C ARG A 29 -4.80 4.82 28.13
N SER A 30 -4.87 3.85 29.01
CA SER A 30 -5.43 2.54 28.71
C SER A 30 -6.34 2.09 29.85
N GLU A 31 -7.53 1.62 29.49
CA GLU A 31 -8.41 0.88 30.36
C GLU A 31 -8.31 -0.59 30.00
N VAL A 32 -7.90 -1.42 30.97
CA VAL A 32 -7.74 -2.88 30.78
C VAL A 32 -8.69 -3.59 31.73
N ARG A 33 -9.51 -4.48 31.18
CA ARG A 33 -10.43 -5.35 31.91
C ARG A 33 -10.01 -6.80 31.71
N ILE A 34 -9.85 -7.53 32.81
CA ILE A 34 -9.56 -8.96 32.80
C ILE A 34 -10.74 -9.67 33.47
N PHE A 35 -11.35 -10.62 32.79
CA PHE A 35 -12.55 -11.31 33.27
C PHE A 35 -12.68 -12.71 32.66
N GLY A 36 -13.64 -13.49 33.14
CA GLY A 36 -13.88 -14.86 32.68
C GLY A 36 -13.23 -15.94 33.56
N ASP A 37 -13.14 -17.15 33.02
CA ASP A 37 -12.61 -18.32 33.71
C ASP A 37 -11.10 -18.19 33.96
N PHE A 38 -10.61 -18.60 35.13
CA PHE A 38 -9.19 -18.51 35.50
C PHE A 38 -8.27 -19.32 34.57
N GLY A 39 -8.74 -20.43 34.00
CA GLY A 39 -8.00 -21.23 33.03
C GLY A 39 -8.00 -20.63 31.62
N TYR A 40 -8.94 -19.72 31.32
CA TYR A 40 -9.06 -19.05 30.02
C TYR A 40 -9.48 -17.58 30.18
N PRO A 41 -8.67 -16.74 30.85
CA PRO A 41 -9.01 -15.35 31.09
C PRO A 41 -9.15 -14.61 29.76
N ARG A 42 -10.12 -13.70 29.72
CA ARG A 42 -10.33 -12.76 28.63
C ARG A 42 -9.80 -11.40 29.05
N VAL A 43 -9.05 -10.77 28.15
CA VAL A 43 -8.49 -9.43 28.36
C VAL A 43 -9.08 -8.52 27.31
N GLN A 44 -9.69 -7.43 27.73
CA GLN A 44 -10.12 -6.35 26.86
C GLN A 44 -9.39 -5.08 27.24
N ALA A 45 -8.91 -4.34 26.25
CA ALA A 45 -8.21 -3.09 26.44
C ALA A 45 -8.75 -2.04 25.48
N ASN A 46 -9.04 -0.85 26.00
CA ASN A 46 -9.26 0.36 25.21
C ASN A 46 -8.10 1.30 25.49
N PHE A 47 -7.56 1.95 24.47
CA PHE A 47 -6.43 2.86 24.62
C PHE A 47 -6.51 4.05 23.66
N SER A 48 -5.91 5.15 24.10
CA SER A 48 -5.72 6.38 23.32
C SER A 48 -4.31 6.88 23.60
N LEU A 49 -3.48 6.96 22.55
CA LEU A 49 -2.05 7.23 22.58
C LEU A 49 -1.73 8.51 21.82
N ASN A 50 -0.93 9.37 22.44
CA ASN A 50 -0.41 10.58 21.84
C ASN A 50 0.95 10.95 22.48
N PRO A 51 2.08 10.69 21.81
CA PRO A 51 2.23 9.93 20.56
C PRO A 51 2.04 8.41 20.79
N GLY A 52 1.70 7.69 19.73
CA GLY A 52 1.62 6.22 19.68
C GLY A 52 2.61 5.64 18.66
N GLY A 53 2.88 4.33 18.73
CA GLY A 53 3.72 3.65 17.76
C GLY A 53 3.48 2.15 17.73
N PHE A 54 3.67 1.55 16.55
CA PHE A 54 3.57 0.11 16.33
C PHE A 54 4.58 -0.31 15.27
N ASP A 55 5.43 -1.28 15.60
CA ASP A 55 6.50 -1.77 14.73
C ASP A 55 7.42 -0.64 14.22
N ARG A 56 7.49 -0.42 12.91
CA ARG A 56 8.26 0.65 12.23
C ARG A 56 7.50 1.97 12.09
N PHE A 57 6.23 2.00 12.49
CA PHE A 57 5.38 3.17 12.38
C PHE A 57 5.28 3.89 13.71
N ASP A 58 5.53 5.20 13.68
CA ASP A 58 5.24 6.11 14.77
C ASP A 58 4.14 7.08 14.31
N PHE A 59 3.20 7.37 15.20
CA PHE A 59 1.98 8.11 14.90
C PHE A 59 1.76 9.19 15.95
N ASP A 60 1.31 10.37 15.52
CA ASP A 60 0.96 11.47 16.42
C ASP A 60 -0.21 11.10 17.35
N SER A 61 -1.21 10.36 16.83
CA SER A 61 -2.36 9.90 17.62
C SER A 61 -2.89 8.58 17.12
N VAL A 62 -3.10 7.64 18.05
CA VAL A 62 -3.75 6.34 17.77
C VAL A 62 -4.73 6.02 18.89
N GLU A 63 -5.94 5.66 18.49
CA GLU A 63 -6.94 5.10 19.38
C GLU A 63 -7.22 3.65 19.00
N GLY A 64 -7.56 2.81 19.95
CA GLY A 64 -7.89 1.44 19.62
C GLY A 64 -8.50 0.63 20.74
N GLU A 65 -9.04 -0.50 20.32
CA GLU A 65 -9.58 -1.56 21.16
C GLU A 65 -8.84 -2.85 20.85
N ALA A 66 -8.57 -3.65 21.88
CA ALA A 66 -7.95 -4.95 21.72
C ALA A 66 -8.61 -5.97 22.65
N GLU A 67 -8.85 -7.17 22.14
CA GLU A 67 -9.34 -8.30 22.91
C GLU A 67 -8.41 -9.51 22.72
N ILE A 68 -8.08 -10.15 23.84
CA ILE A 68 -7.37 -11.42 23.87
C ILE A 68 -8.27 -12.43 24.53
N PHE A 69 -8.50 -13.56 23.86
CA PHE A 69 -9.24 -14.68 24.42
C PHE A 69 -8.58 -15.98 23.98
N LYS A 70 -8.22 -16.82 24.96
CA LYS A 70 -7.43 -18.05 24.72
C LYS A 70 -6.16 -17.73 23.94
N LYS A 71 -6.00 -18.29 22.73
CA LYS A 71 -4.84 -18.03 21.86
C LYS A 71 -5.12 -16.98 20.80
N ASP A 72 -6.33 -16.44 20.75
CA ASP A 72 -6.76 -15.52 19.71
C ASP A 72 -6.58 -14.07 20.17
N PHE A 73 -6.34 -13.18 19.21
CA PHE A 73 -6.21 -11.74 19.40
C PHE A 73 -7.10 -11.03 18.37
N PHE A 74 -7.81 -10.02 18.82
CA PHE A 74 -8.50 -9.06 17.98
C PHE A 74 -8.02 -7.67 18.35
N GLY A 75 -7.70 -6.84 17.37
CA GLY A 75 -7.35 -5.44 17.58
C GLY A 75 -8.02 -4.58 16.52
N ARG A 76 -8.48 -3.40 16.91
CA ARG A 76 -8.92 -2.35 15.99
C ARG A 76 -8.23 -1.06 16.37
N PHE A 77 -7.60 -0.45 15.38
CA PHE A 77 -6.78 0.74 15.52
C PHE A 77 -7.32 1.81 14.59
N PHE A 78 -7.54 3.01 15.12
CA PHE A 78 -7.86 4.22 14.39
C PHE A 78 -6.64 5.12 14.42
N ILE A 79 -6.15 5.45 13.23
CA ILE A 79 -4.94 6.25 13.04
C ILE A 79 -5.38 7.63 12.54
N ASP A 80 -4.94 8.69 13.21
CA ASP A 80 -5.15 10.07 12.79
C ASP A 80 -3.81 10.83 12.90
N ASP A 81 -2.99 10.65 11.87
CA ASP A 81 -1.66 11.22 11.74
C ASP A 81 -1.55 12.10 10.48
N PRO A 82 -0.72 13.17 10.49
CA PRO A 82 -0.50 14.00 9.30
C PRO A 82 -0.04 13.23 8.06
N SER A 83 0.66 12.11 8.22
CA SER A 83 1.13 11.25 7.13
C SER A 83 0.22 10.08 6.80
N MET A 84 -0.70 9.70 7.70
CA MET A 84 -1.59 8.56 7.54
C MET A 84 -2.88 8.72 8.35
N LYS A 85 -4.02 8.40 7.73
CA LYS A 85 -5.32 8.33 8.38
C LYS A 85 -6.07 7.09 7.92
N GLY A 86 -6.67 6.38 8.85
CA GLY A 86 -7.48 5.21 8.52
C GLY A 86 -7.73 4.28 9.69
N ARG A 87 -8.15 3.06 9.36
CA ARG A 87 -8.45 2.00 10.31
C ARG A 87 -7.70 0.72 9.97
N VAL A 88 -7.18 0.05 10.98
CA VAL A 88 -6.56 -1.27 10.87
C VAL A 88 -7.29 -2.22 11.82
N ASP A 89 -7.84 -3.31 11.31
CA ASP A 89 -8.44 -4.39 12.08
C ASP A 89 -7.51 -5.61 11.99
N VAL A 90 -7.00 -6.10 13.12
CA VAL A 90 -6.07 -7.26 13.20
C VAL A 90 -6.76 -8.42 13.89
N PHE A 91 -6.68 -9.60 13.31
CA PHE A 91 -7.18 -10.85 13.85
C PHE A 91 -6.06 -11.88 13.82
N THR A 92 -5.67 -12.40 14.98
CA THR A 92 -4.70 -13.49 15.08
C THR A 92 -5.38 -14.69 15.71
N THR A 93 -5.21 -15.86 15.08
CA THR A 93 -5.65 -17.16 15.62
C THR A 93 -4.48 -18.14 15.60
N GLN A 94 -4.70 -19.37 16.06
CA GLN A 94 -3.69 -20.43 15.92
C GLN A 94 -3.36 -20.79 14.46
N LYS A 95 -4.22 -20.42 13.50
CA LYS A 95 -4.01 -20.71 12.08
C LYS A 95 -3.17 -19.64 11.37
N GLY A 96 -3.09 -18.44 11.92
CA GLY A 96 -2.47 -17.31 11.25
C GLY A 96 -3.03 -15.96 11.67
N MET A 97 -2.63 -14.93 10.94
CA MET A 97 -3.01 -13.54 11.12
C MET A 97 -3.72 -13.02 9.87
N LYS A 98 -4.81 -12.29 10.07
CA LYS A 98 -5.50 -11.49 9.06
C LYS A 98 -5.54 -10.05 9.53
N THR A 99 -5.24 -9.11 8.64
CA THR A 99 -5.33 -7.68 8.90
C THR A 99 -6.11 -7.01 7.78
N ASP A 100 -7.22 -6.35 8.11
CA ASP A 100 -7.99 -5.52 7.19
C ASP A 100 -7.61 -4.05 7.41
N ILE A 101 -7.17 -3.38 6.34
CA ILE A 101 -6.70 -2.00 6.35
C ILE A 101 -7.64 -1.16 5.51
N ARG A 102 -8.25 -0.14 6.11
CA ARG A 102 -9.01 0.90 5.42
C ARG A 102 -8.24 2.20 5.49
N LEU A 103 -7.47 2.49 4.45
CA LEU A 103 -6.67 3.69 4.34
C LEU A 103 -7.54 4.81 3.77
N GLU A 104 -7.90 5.78 4.60
CA GLU A 104 -8.58 6.99 4.14
C GLU A 104 -7.60 7.91 3.41
N ARG A 105 -6.37 7.96 3.92
CA ARG A 105 -5.31 8.84 3.46
C ARG A 105 -3.95 8.32 3.87
N GLY A 106 -2.96 8.33 2.98
CA GLY A 106 -1.59 7.96 3.35
C GLY A 106 -0.56 8.38 2.33
N LEU A 107 0.59 8.85 2.80
CA LEU A 107 1.73 9.19 1.94
C LEU A 107 2.46 7.92 1.51
N VAL A 108 2.43 7.59 0.22
CA VAL A 108 3.02 6.34 -0.29
C VAL A 108 4.53 6.27 -0.06
N GLU A 109 5.21 7.41 -0.04
CA GLU A 109 6.64 7.53 0.27
C GLU A 109 7.00 7.18 1.72
N ASN A 110 6.02 7.18 2.63
CA ASN A 110 6.22 6.73 4.01
C ASN A 110 5.80 5.27 4.18
N ILE A 111 4.78 4.84 3.43
CA ILE A 111 4.20 3.50 3.53
C ILE A 111 5.09 2.45 2.85
N LEU A 112 5.46 2.66 1.58
CA LEU A 112 6.19 1.66 0.79
C LEU A 112 7.54 1.26 1.41
N PRO A 113 8.38 2.21 1.90
CA PRO A 113 9.66 1.84 2.51
C PRO A 113 9.51 1.03 3.81
N ALA A 114 8.42 1.17 4.56
CA ALA A 114 8.16 0.36 5.75
C ALA A 114 8.07 -1.13 5.42
N PHE A 115 7.60 -1.45 4.20
CA PHE A 115 7.54 -2.80 3.62
C PHE A 115 8.78 -3.18 2.80
N ASN A 116 9.86 -2.40 2.87
CA ASN A 116 11.07 -2.55 2.04
C ASN A 116 10.80 -2.43 0.52
N ILE A 117 9.74 -1.73 0.12
CA ILE A 117 9.42 -1.46 -1.28
C ILE A 117 10.05 -0.11 -1.64
N LEU A 118 11.09 -0.15 -2.48
CA LEU A 118 11.89 1.03 -2.85
C LEU A 118 11.53 1.52 -4.26
N ILE A 119 10.31 2.02 -4.43
CA ILE A 119 9.83 2.60 -5.69
C ILE A 119 9.81 4.13 -5.54
N PRO A 120 10.32 4.92 -6.52
CA PRO A 120 10.33 6.38 -6.47
C PRO A 120 8.94 6.97 -6.78
N LEU A 121 7.96 6.58 -5.98
CA LEU A 121 6.58 7.05 -6.02
C LEU A 121 6.31 7.93 -4.79
N LYS A 122 5.68 9.08 -5.02
CA LYS A 122 5.29 10.02 -3.96
C LYS A 122 3.87 10.50 -4.18
N GLY A 123 3.15 10.80 -3.11
CA GLY A 123 1.80 11.33 -3.18
C GLY A 123 0.85 10.66 -2.20
N GLU A 124 -0.37 11.16 -2.17
CA GLU A 124 -1.39 10.68 -1.27
C GLU A 124 -2.23 9.59 -1.93
N ALA A 125 -2.41 8.48 -1.21
CA ALA A 125 -3.25 7.37 -1.62
C ALA A 125 -4.29 7.03 -0.54
N SER A 126 -5.37 6.42 -0.98
CA SER A 126 -6.41 5.80 -0.17
C SER A 126 -6.72 4.42 -0.74
N GLY A 127 -7.31 3.52 0.04
CA GLY A 127 -7.57 2.17 -0.42
C GLY A 127 -8.00 1.20 0.67
N ASN A 128 -8.39 0.01 0.23
CA ASN A 128 -8.70 -1.09 1.13
C ASN A 128 -7.76 -2.24 0.86
N PHE A 129 -7.15 -2.77 1.91
CA PHE A 129 -6.21 -3.87 1.81
C PHE A 129 -6.54 -4.96 2.81
N GLU A 130 -6.25 -6.19 2.42
CA GLU A 130 -6.33 -7.38 3.24
C GLU A 130 -4.95 -8.02 3.23
N PHE A 131 -4.33 -8.10 4.40
CA PHE A 131 -3.10 -8.82 4.64
C PHE A 131 -3.43 -10.14 5.33
N ASN A 132 -2.94 -11.24 4.79
CA ASN A 132 -3.08 -12.57 5.37
C ASN A 132 -1.69 -13.20 5.55
N GLN A 133 -1.50 -13.84 6.70
CA GLN A 133 -0.34 -14.65 7.00
C GLN A 133 -0.79 -15.99 7.58
N GLU A 134 -0.53 -17.07 6.86
CA GLU A 134 -0.71 -18.45 7.35
C GLU A 134 0.65 -19.16 7.31
N ASN A 135 1.18 -19.54 8.47
CA ASN A 135 2.56 -20.01 8.62
C ASN A 135 3.58 -18.99 8.07
N GLU A 136 4.40 -19.38 7.08
CA GLU A 136 5.37 -18.53 6.39
C GLU A 136 4.79 -17.85 5.13
N ALA A 137 3.57 -18.22 4.71
CA ALA A 137 2.95 -17.64 3.52
C ALA A 137 2.34 -16.28 3.88
N ILE A 138 2.86 -15.22 3.26
CA ILE A 138 2.40 -13.84 3.42
C ILE A 138 1.76 -13.39 2.10
N GLN A 139 0.58 -12.79 2.20
CA GLN A 139 -0.15 -12.22 1.08
C GLN A 139 -0.76 -10.87 1.48
N LEU A 140 -0.71 -9.89 0.59
CA LEU A 140 -1.44 -8.63 0.68
C LEU A 140 -2.21 -8.42 -0.61
N LYS A 141 -3.51 -8.16 -0.50
CA LYS A 141 -4.37 -7.82 -1.63
C LYS A 141 -5.13 -6.55 -1.35
N GLY A 142 -5.40 -5.75 -2.36
CA GLY A 142 -6.22 -4.56 -2.15
C GLY A 142 -6.46 -3.73 -3.39
N ASP A 143 -7.29 -2.72 -3.21
CA ASP A 143 -7.50 -1.63 -4.16
C ASP A 143 -6.90 -0.34 -3.60
N PHE A 144 -6.43 0.52 -4.49
CA PHE A 144 -5.92 1.83 -4.13
C PHE A 144 -6.34 2.89 -5.16
N SER A 145 -6.37 4.13 -4.68
CA SER A 145 -6.59 5.30 -5.52
C SER A 145 -5.81 6.52 -5.00
N GLY A 146 -5.48 7.44 -5.89
CA GLY A 146 -4.89 8.73 -5.57
C GLY A 146 -5.24 9.77 -6.63
N SER A 147 -5.42 11.02 -6.21
CA SER A 147 -5.74 12.12 -7.14
C SER A 147 -4.55 12.49 -8.00
N GLU A 148 -3.37 12.58 -7.39
CA GLU A 148 -2.11 12.93 -8.02
C GLU A 148 -0.96 12.18 -7.33
N MET A 149 -0.09 11.57 -8.13
CA MET A 149 1.14 10.94 -7.66
C MET A 149 2.31 11.37 -8.54
N LYS A 150 3.49 11.52 -7.95
CA LYS A 150 4.73 11.76 -8.66
C LYS A 150 5.51 10.46 -8.76
N PHE A 151 5.77 10.02 -9.98
CA PHE A 151 6.63 8.88 -10.27
C PHE A 151 7.79 9.36 -11.13
N LEU A 152 9.01 9.30 -10.59
CA LEU A 152 10.17 9.96 -11.20
C LEU A 152 9.87 11.45 -11.45
N ASP A 153 10.07 11.94 -12.68
CA ASP A 153 9.78 13.31 -13.10
C ASP A 153 8.38 13.48 -13.70
N GLN A 154 7.52 12.46 -13.58
CA GLN A 154 6.19 12.44 -14.16
C GLN A 154 5.10 12.61 -13.10
N THR A 155 4.07 13.39 -13.46
CA THR A 155 2.86 13.52 -12.65
C THR A 155 1.78 12.60 -13.21
N LEU A 156 1.40 11.61 -12.40
CA LEU A 156 0.29 10.71 -12.67
C LEU A 156 -0.98 11.29 -12.02
N THR A 157 -2.07 11.34 -12.76
CA THR A 157 -3.36 11.85 -12.24
C THR A 157 -4.39 10.73 -12.16
N GLN A 158 -5.40 10.87 -11.30
CA GLN A 158 -6.52 9.92 -11.20
C GLN A 158 -6.06 8.45 -11.10
N VAL A 159 -4.99 8.21 -10.33
CA VAL A 159 -4.37 6.90 -10.17
C VAL A 159 -5.35 5.96 -9.47
N LYS A 160 -5.55 4.77 -10.03
CA LYS A 160 -6.34 3.69 -9.46
C LYS A 160 -5.72 2.36 -9.81
N GLY A 161 -5.83 1.39 -8.92
CA GLY A 161 -5.38 0.05 -9.24
C GLY A 161 -5.72 -0.97 -8.18
N LYS A 162 -5.32 -2.20 -8.48
CA LYS A 162 -5.31 -3.32 -7.56
C LYS A 162 -3.87 -3.74 -7.32
N LEU A 163 -3.62 -4.25 -6.12
CA LEU A 163 -2.36 -4.86 -5.72
C LEU A 163 -2.63 -6.28 -5.26
N ASP A 164 -1.80 -7.21 -5.73
CA ASP A 164 -1.65 -8.56 -5.17
C ASP A 164 -0.15 -8.78 -4.95
N TRP A 165 0.25 -8.86 -3.69
CA TRP A 165 1.61 -9.13 -3.28
C TRP A 165 1.66 -10.48 -2.57
N THR A 166 2.46 -11.40 -3.09
CA THR A 166 2.67 -12.73 -2.50
C THR A 166 4.15 -13.08 -2.60
N GLY A 167 4.83 -13.26 -1.46
CA GLY A 167 6.27 -13.51 -1.44
C GLY A 167 7.07 -12.32 -1.98
N ASP A 168 7.75 -12.50 -3.11
CA ASP A 168 8.52 -11.47 -3.82
C ASP A 168 7.81 -10.94 -5.09
N ILE A 169 6.61 -11.45 -5.37
CA ILE A 169 5.83 -11.12 -6.57
C ILE A 169 4.88 -9.97 -6.24
N PHE A 170 5.06 -8.85 -6.94
CA PHE A 170 4.15 -7.70 -6.93
C PHE A 170 3.34 -7.69 -8.22
N SER A 171 2.05 -7.99 -8.14
CA SER A 171 1.12 -7.92 -9.26
C SER A 171 0.19 -6.71 -9.10
N PHE A 172 0.08 -5.97 -10.18
CA PHE A 172 -0.92 -4.96 -10.44
C PHE A 172 -1.83 -5.49 -11.54
N PRO A 173 -2.85 -6.32 -11.20
CA PRO A 173 -3.72 -6.93 -12.22
C PRO A 173 -4.60 -5.90 -12.92
N GLU A 174 -4.79 -4.74 -12.30
CA GLU A 174 -5.48 -3.59 -12.85
C GLU A 174 -4.74 -2.34 -12.40
N LEU A 175 -4.31 -1.52 -13.35
CA LEU A 175 -3.69 -0.23 -13.12
C LEU A 175 -4.27 0.77 -14.12
N GLN A 176 -4.67 1.94 -13.64
CA GLN A 176 -5.16 3.04 -14.45
C GLN A 176 -4.64 4.37 -13.89
N PHE A 177 -4.16 5.24 -14.76
CA PHE A 177 -3.80 6.61 -14.40
C PHE A 177 -3.82 7.52 -15.63
N GLY A 178 -3.98 8.81 -15.41
CA GLY A 178 -3.78 9.84 -16.41
C GLY A 178 -2.31 10.25 -16.49
N LEU A 179 -1.83 10.51 -17.70
CA LEU A 179 -0.49 11.01 -17.98
C LEU A 179 -0.57 11.89 -19.22
N HIS A 180 0.00 13.11 -19.17
CA HIS A 180 0.07 14.01 -20.35
C HIS A 180 -1.30 14.17 -21.04
N GLU A 181 -2.33 14.54 -20.26
CA GLU A 181 -3.76 14.64 -20.64
C GLU A 181 -4.45 13.36 -21.15
N GLY A 182 -3.70 12.31 -21.46
CA GLY A 182 -4.23 11.01 -21.86
C GLY A 182 -4.43 10.06 -20.69
N SER A 183 -4.73 8.79 -21.02
CA SER A 183 -4.95 7.74 -20.04
C SER A 183 -4.11 6.51 -20.33
N ILE A 184 -3.55 5.91 -19.29
CA ILE A 184 -2.87 4.62 -19.32
C ILE A 184 -3.70 3.62 -18.53
N LYS A 185 -3.86 2.42 -19.09
CA LYS A 185 -4.51 1.28 -18.45
C LYS A 185 -3.73 0.01 -18.71
N GLY A 186 -3.74 -0.93 -17.79
CA GLY A 186 -3.15 -2.23 -18.02
C GLY A 186 -2.89 -3.03 -16.76
N SER A 187 -1.89 -3.90 -16.86
CA SER A 187 -1.41 -4.75 -15.79
C SER A 187 0.11 -4.83 -15.79
N ALA A 188 0.67 -5.07 -14.61
CA ALA A 188 2.10 -5.28 -14.43
C ALA A 188 2.33 -6.37 -13.38
N HIS A 189 3.35 -7.19 -13.57
CA HIS A 189 3.84 -8.17 -12.62
C HIS A 189 5.33 -7.97 -12.50
N LEU A 190 5.81 -7.83 -11.28
CA LEU A 190 7.21 -7.54 -10.96
C LEU A 190 7.68 -8.56 -9.94
N GLN A 191 8.77 -9.25 -10.23
CA GLN A 191 9.49 -10.10 -9.27
C GLN A 191 10.81 -9.42 -8.93
N LEU A 192 10.88 -8.80 -7.76
CA LEU A 192 12.00 -7.93 -7.41
C LEU A 192 13.31 -8.70 -7.16
N LEU A 193 13.23 -9.93 -6.65
CA LEU A 193 14.42 -10.74 -6.35
C LEU A 193 15.00 -11.37 -7.62
N SER A 194 14.17 -12.00 -8.45
CA SER A 194 14.58 -12.61 -9.72
C SER A 194 14.81 -11.59 -10.84
N HIS A 195 14.48 -10.31 -10.59
CA HIS A 195 14.57 -9.23 -11.56
C HIS A 195 13.74 -9.48 -12.83
N GLU A 196 12.55 -10.07 -12.68
CA GLU A 196 11.65 -10.37 -13.79
C GLU A 196 10.46 -9.43 -13.84
N PHE A 197 9.95 -9.20 -15.05
CA PHE A 197 8.73 -8.44 -15.29
C PHE A 197 7.82 -9.12 -16.29
N GLU A 198 6.53 -8.83 -16.19
CA GLU A 198 5.53 -9.01 -17.22
C GLU A 198 4.61 -7.79 -17.22
N LEU A 199 4.35 -7.22 -18.39
CA LEU A 199 3.66 -5.96 -18.52
C LEU A 199 2.77 -5.99 -19.76
N ASP A 200 1.54 -5.49 -19.61
CA ASP A 200 0.56 -5.35 -20.68
C ASP A 200 -0.19 -4.05 -20.43
N ILE A 201 0.20 -2.98 -21.14
CA ILE A 201 -0.34 -1.63 -20.96
C ILE A 201 -0.79 -1.04 -22.28
N MET A 202 -1.76 -0.15 -22.20
CA MET A 202 -2.28 0.64 -23.30
C MET A 202 -2.34 2.10 -22.87
N GLY A 203 -1.80 2.98 -23.70
CA GLY A 203 -1.93 4.43 -23.58
C GLY A 203 -2.85 4.96 -24.66
N GLU A 204 -3.74 5.88 -24.30
CA GLU A 204 -4.67 6.52 -25.22
C GLU A 204 -4.62 8.04 -25.06
N LYS A 205 -4.59 8.74 -26.21
CA LYS A 205 -4.70 10.21 -26.29
C LYS A 205 -3.67 10.97 -25.44
N ILE A 206 -2.44 10.47 -25.44
CA ILE A 206 -1.31 11.14 -24.79
C ILE A 206 -0.94 12.35 -25.64
N ASN A 207 -1.10 13.55 -25.10
CA ASN A 207 -0.85 14.79 -25.81
C ASN A 207 0.66 15.02 -25.97
N LEU A 208 1.16 14.94 -27.21
CA LEU A 208 2.58 15.07 -27.52
C LEU A 208 3.13 16.46 -27.21
N SER A 209 2.30 17.51 -27.27
CA SER A 209 2.74 18.89 -26.99
C SER A 209 3.12 19.11 -25.52
N SER A 210 2.57 18.29 -24.62
CA SER A 210 2.93 18.29 -23.20
C SER A 210 4.28 17.59 -22.93
N ILE A 211 4.76 16.77 -23.87
CA ILE A 211 6.06 16.07 -23.80
C ILE A 211 7.12 16.91 -24.50
N TYR A 212 6.82 17.39 -25.71
CA TYR A 212 7.72 18.19 -26.51
C TYR A 212 6.96 19.33 -27.21
N PRO A 213 7.19 20.60 -26.83
CA PRO A 213 6.36 21.73 -27.27
C PRO A 213 6.29 21.97 -28.79
N ALA A 214 7.24 21.46 -29.58
CA ALA A 214 7.24 21.65 -31.03
C ALA A 214 6.54 20.51 -31.79
N ILE A 215 6.01 19.50 -31.09
CA ILE A 215 5.21 18.42 -31.67
C ILE A 215 3.77 18.55 -31.14
N GLU A 216 2.81 18.66 -32.05
CA GLU A 216 1.39 18.52 -31.74
C GLU A 216 0.90 17.16 -32.23
N GLY A 217 -0.14 16.65 -31.58
CA GLY A 217 -0.77 15.37 -31.90
C GLY A 217 -1.01 14.51 -30.67
N ASP A 218 -1.80 13.46 -30.88
CA ASP A 218 -2.22 12.53 -29.84
C ASP A 218 -1.58 11.16 -30.10
N LEU A 219 -0.80 10.68 -29.13
CA LEU A 219 -0.19 9.36 -29.16
C LEU A 219 -1.10 8.34 -28.46
N SER A 220 -1.32 7.22 -29.14
CA SER A 220 -1.88 6.00 -28.56
C SER A 220 -0.89 4.86 -28.78
N PHE A 221 -0.77 3.95 -27.82
CA PHE A 221 0.13 2.80 -27.93
C PHE A 221 -0.41 1.60 -27.17
N ASN A 222 0.05 0.42 -27.56
CA ASN A 222 0.04 -0.76 -26.72
C ASN A 222 1.47 -1.24 -26.49
N LEU A 223 1.76 -1.75 -25.30
CA LEU A 223 3.06 -2.31 -24.96
C LEU A 223 2.85 -3.60 -24.18
N LYS A 224 3.43 -4.68 -24.69
CA LYS A 224 3.43 -5.98 -24.04
C LYS A 224 4.85 -6.52 -23.97
N GLY A 225 5.24 -7.01 -22.82
CA GLY A 225 6.59 -7.54 -22.61
C GLY A 225 6.68 -8.46 -21.42
N LYS A 226 7.63 -9.39 -21.48
CA LYS A 226 7.99 -10.27 -20.37
C LYS A 226 9.47 -10.59 -20.46
N GLY A 227 10.17 -10.60 -19.33
CA GLY A 227 11.57 -11.01 -19.27
C GLY A 227 12.32 -10.41 -18.09
N ALA A 228 13.64 -10.35 -18.20
CA ALA A 228 14.52 -9.77 -17.19
C ALA A 228 14.63 -8.25 -17.32
N PHE A 229 14.60 -7.55 -16.18
CA PHE A 229 14.83 -6.10 -16.11
C PHE A 229 16.14 -5.72 -16.80
N ASN A 230 16.12 -4.62 -17.56
CA ASN A 230 17.27 -4.07 -18.31
C ASN A 230 17.88 -4.98 -19.40
N GLN A 231 17.27 -6.13 -19.70
CA GLN A 231 17.69 -7.02 -20.79
C GLN A 231 16.59 -7.15 -21.84
N ASP A 232 15.39 -7.48 -21.39
CA ASP A 232 14.23 -7.64 -22.25
C ASP A 232 13.43 -6.35 -22.36
N SER A 233 12.77 -6.17 -23.51
CA SER A 233 11.98 -4.97 -23.82
C SER A 233 10.50 -5.31 -23.94
N ALA A 234 9.64 -4.38 -23.50
CA ALA A 234 8.24 -4.39 -23.89
C ALA A 234 8.11 -3.81 -25.30
N LEU A 235 7.37 -4.50 -26.16
CA LEU A 235 7.17 -4.12 -27.56
C LEU A 235 5.68 -3.96 -27.84
N GLY A 236 5.37 -3.14 -28.82
CA GLY A 236 4.02 -3.02 -29.34
C GLY A 236 3.92 -1.93 -30.39
N ASN A 237 2.69 -1.68 -30.80
CA ASN A 237 2.36 -0.74 -31.85
C ASN A 237 2.01 0.61 -31.24
N PHE A 238 2.22 1.66 -32.03
CA PHE A 238 1.78 3.00 -31.69
C PHE A 238 1.07 3.63 -32.89
N GLU A 239 0.22 4.58 -32.60
CA GLU A 239 -0.50 5.40 -33.55
C GLU A 239 -0.40 6.85 -33.08
N ILE A 240 -0.10 7.76 -34.02
CA ILE A 240 -0.13 9.19 -33.75
C ILE A 240 -1.19 9.81 -34.64
N ASN A 241 -2.18 10.44 -34.01
CA ASN A 241 -3.21 11.19 -34.70
C ASN A 241 -2.88 12.68 -34.67
N ASN A 242 -3.17 13.38 -35.77
CA ASN A 242 -2.98 14.83 -35.90
C ASN A 242 -1.54 15.30 -35.64
N LEU A 243 -0.54 14.57 -36.16
CA LEU A 243 0.87 14.92 -35.98
C LEU A 243 1.23 16.22 -36.73
N TYR A 244 1.70 17.23 -36.02
CA TYR A 244 2.30 18.44 -36.59
C TYR A 244 3.66 18.73 -35.94
N LEU A 245 4.67 19.07 -36.74
CA LEU A 245 6.02 19.36 -36.25
C LEU A 245 6.48 20.75 -36.71
N ASN A 246 6.53 21.71 -35.78
CA ASN A 246 7.02 23.05 -36.07
C ASN A 246 8.56 23.03 -36.15
N PRO A 247 9.21 23.64 -37.19
CA PRO A 247 8.68 24.60 -38.16
C PRO A 247 8.57 24.05 -39.60
N PHE A 248 8.37 22.75 -39.82
CA PHE A 248 8.31 22.25 -41.20
C PHE A 248 7.05 22.77 -41.91
N GLN A 249 7.26 23.66 -42.89
CA GLN A 249 6.24 24.02 -43.86
C GLN A 249 5.66 22.75 -44.49
N LYS A 250 4.34 22.76 -44.74
CA LYS A 250 3.65 21.74 -45.55
C LYS A 250 4.52 21.30 -46.74
N THR A 251 4.98 20.05 -46.73
CA THR A 251 5.50 19.38 -47.91
C THR A 251 4.58 18.21 -48.23
N GLU A 252 4.03 18.21 -49.44
CA GLU A 252 3.29 17.07 -49.98
C GLU A 252 4.26 15.89 -50.19
N ALA A 253 3.93 14.74 -49.61
CA ALA A 253 4.47 13.42 -49.95
C ALA A 253 3.32 12.42 -49.95
#